data_AF-A0A517MMF9-F1
#
_entry.id   AF-A0A517MMF9-F1
#
_cell.length_a   1.000
_cell.length_b   1.000
_cell.length_c   1.000
_cell.angle_alpha   90.00
_cell.angle_beta   90.00
_cell.angle_gamma   90.00
#
_symmetry.space_group_name_H-M   'P 1'
#
loop_
_entity.id
_entity.type
_entity.pdbx_description
1 polymer ?
#
loop_
_entity_poly.entity_id
_entity_poly.type
_entity_poly.pdbx_seq_one_letter_code
_entity_poly.pdbx_strand_id
1 'polypeptide(L)'
;MAKKAKTRRVYDEDFKREAVQMLLDGHSAKSVAERLGITCPTIVRRWKQQQLTAAGPVADAMDDRVKELENQLRRVERERDVLKKALIIFGRNE
;
A
#
# COMPACT_ATOMS: atom_id res chain seq x y z
N MET A 1 -39.46 5.30 10.41
CA MET A 1 -38.48 4.38 11.03
C MET A 1 -37.16 5.13 11.23
N ALA A 2 -36.77 5.41 12.47
CA ALA A 2 -35.53 6.14 12.76
C ALA A 2 -34.32 5.20 12.59
N LYS A 3 -33.38 5.53 11.70
CA LYS A 3 -32.10 4.80 11.58
C LYS A 3 -31.33 4.94 12.90
N LYS A 4 -31.17 3.84 13.64
CA LYS A 4 -30.34 3.77 14.84
C LYS A 4 -28.91 4.17 14.46
N ALA A 5 -28.43 5.30 14.98
CA ALA A 5 -27.08 5.79 14.68
C ALA A 5 -26.05 4.74 15.11
N LYS A 6 -25.25 4.24 14.16
CA LYS A 6 -24.23 3.24 14.42
C LYS A 6 -23.11 3.90 15.23
N THR A 7 -22.93 3.48 16.48
CA THR A 7 -21.88 3.97 17.37
C THR A 7 -20.52 3.80 16.68
N ARG A 8 -19.79 4.90 16.52
CA ARG A 8 -18.50 4.87 15.83
C ARG A 8 -17.49 4.17 16.73
N ARG A 9 -16.90 3.07 16.28
CA ARG A 9 -15.80 2.42 16.99
C ARG A 9 -14.63 3.40 17.07
N VAL A 10 -14.13 3.62 18.28
CA VAL A 10 -12.93 4.40 18.57
C VAL A 10 -11.81 3.40 18.81
N TYR A 11 -10.68 3.62 18.17
CA TYR A 11 -9.46 2.85 18.36
C TYR A 11 -8.43 3.77 19.01
N ASP A 12 -7.63 3.23 19.92
CA ASP A 12 -6.51 3.96 20.51
C ASP A 12 -5.41 4.23 19.46
N GLU A 13 -4.47 5.11 19.79
CA GLU A 13 -3.41 5.51 18.86
C GLU A 13 -2.36 4.42 18.66
N ASP A 14 -2.08 3.60 19.68
CA ASP A 14 -1.08 2.52 19.59
C ASP A 14 -1.53 1.42 18.64
N PHE A 15 -2.81 1.04 18.72
CA PHE A 15 -3.48 0.12 17.81
C PHE A 15 -3.48 0.64 16.37
N LYS A 16 -3.73 1.94 16.16
CA LYS A 16 -3.63 2.55 14.82
C LYS A 16 -2.20 2.49 14.30
N ARG A 17 -1.20 2.76 15.14
CA ARG A 17 0.22 2.68 14.77
C ARG A 17 0.62 1.26 14.39
N GLU A 18 0.23 0.26 15.16
CA GLU A 18 0.48 -1.15 14.85
C GLU A 18 -0.15 -1.54 13.49
N ALA A 19 -1.41 -1.16 13.27
CA ALA A 19 -2.09 -1.44 12.01
C ALA A 19 -1.42 -0.77 10.80
N VAL A 20 -0.88 0.44 10.97
CA VAL A 20 -0.11 1.13 9.92
C VAL A 20 1.27 0.49 9.74
N GLN A 21 1.94 0.06 10.81
CA GLN A 21 3.22 -0.64 10.71
C GLN A 21 3.09 -1.92 9.89
N MET A 22 2.04 -2.72 10.13
CA MET A 22 1.77 -3.91 9.34
C MET A 22 1.55 -3.61 7.84
N LEU A 23 0.94 -2.47 7.51
CA LEU A 23 0.84 -2.01 6.10
C LEU A 23 2.21 -1.71 5.50
N LEU A 24 3.10 -1.06 6.26
CA LEU A 24 4.46 -0.74 5.84
C LEU A 24 5.33 -2.00 5.69
N ASP A 25 5.07 -3.02 6.50
CA ASP A 25 5.73 -4.33 6.42
C ASP A 25 5.24 -5.17 5.21
N GLY A 26 4.36 -4.62 4.37
CA GLY A 26 3.92 -5.23 3.11
C GLY A 26 2.62 -6.02 3.20
N HIS A 27 1.93 -6.03 4.35
CA HIS A 27 0.62 -6.65 4.42
C HIS A 27 -0.43 -5.81 3.69
N SER A 28 -1.39 -6.47 3.03
CA SER A 28 -2.52 -5.77 2.44
C SER A 28 -3.46 -5.24 3.53
N ALA A 29 -4.11 -4.09 3.28
CA ALA A 29 -5.10 -3.52 4.20
C ALA A 29 -6.20 -4.51 4.59
N LYS A 30 -6.57 -5.43 3.68
CA LYS A 30 -7.52 -6.52 3.94
C LYS A 30 -6.96 -7.52 4.95
N SER A 31 -5.72 -7.98 4.75
CA SER A 31 -5.06 -8.92 5.65
C SER A 31 -4.86 -8.32 7.04
N VAL A 32 -4.46 -7.05 7.14
CA VAL A 32 -4.32 -6.34 8.41
C VAL A 32 -5.67 -6.26 9.12
N ALA A 33 -6.73 -5.87 8.40
CA ALA A 33 -8.05 -5.75 8.98
C ALA A 33 -8.62 -7.09 9.48
N GLU A 34 -8.40 -8.19 8.74
CA GLU A 34 -8.77 -9.53 9.18
C GLU A 34 -8.01 -9.94 10.44
N ARG A 35 -6.69 -9.73 10.50
CA ARG A 35 -5.84 -10.05 11.67
C ARG A 35 -6.24 -9.27 12.91
N LEU A 36 -6.56 -7.99 12.75
CA LEU A 36 -6.88 -7.08 13.86
C LEU A 36 -8.40 -7.01 14.19
N GLY A 37 -9.23 -7.83 13.55
CA GLY A 37 -10.68 -7.85 13.79
C GLY A 37 -11.41 -6.56 13.35
N ILE A 38 -10.83 -5.82 12.42
CA ILE A 38 -11.37 -4.56 11.89
C ILE A 38 -12.34 -4.88 10.76
N THR A 39 -13.59 -4.44 10.89
CA THR A 39 -14.64 -4.73 9.90
C THR A 39 -14.42 -4.06 8.54
N CYS A 40 -13.71 -2.92 8.51
CA CYS A 40 -13.58 -2.11 7.32
C CYS A 40 -12.09 -1.88 6.97
N PRO A 41 -11.54 -2.59 5.97
CA PRO A 41 -10.12 -2.47 5.59
C PRO A 41 -9.68 -1.06 5.18
N THR A 42 -10.61 -0.24 4.68
CA THR A 42 -10.29 1.13 4.24
C THR A 42 -9.89 2.05 5.38
N ILE A 43 -10.27 1.74 6.63
CA ILE A 43 -9.91 2.56 7.79
C ILE A 43 -8.40 2.52 8.07
N VAL A 44 -7.76 1.37 7.81
CA VAL A 44 -6.32 1.19 8.03
C VAL A 44 -5.52 2.08 7.08
N ARG A 45 -5.93 2.15 5.80
CA ARG A 45 -5.33 3.09 4.82
C ARG A 45 -5.52 4.54 5.22
N ARG A 46 -6.68 4.88 5.81
CA ARG A 46 -6.95 6.23 6.30
C ARG A 46 -6.01 6.61 7.45
N TRP A 47 -5.71 5.68 8.36
CA TRP A 47 -4.75 5.93 9.43
C TRP A 47 -3.34 6.15 8.90
N LYS A 48 -2.91 5.38 7.88
CA LYS A 48 -1.65 5.65 7.17
C LYS A 48 -1.64 7.09 6.64
N GLN A 49 -2.69 7.50 5.92
CA GLN A 49 -2.78 8.85 5.38
C GLN A 49 -2.75 9.93 6.48
N GLN A 50 -3.46 9.71 7.59
CA GLN A 50 -3.49 10.66 8.71
C GLN A 50 -2.11 10.83 9.35
N GLN A 51 -1.32 9.76 9.48
CA GLN A 51 0.06 9.84 9.96
C GLN A 51 0.97 10.59 8.98
N LEU A 52 0.83 10.35 7.67
CA LEU A 52 1.55 11.09 6.64
C LEU A 52 1.23 12.59 6.67
N THR A 53 -0.05 12.95 6.74
CA THR A 53 -0.48 14.35 6.85
C THR A 53 0.02 14.99 8.15
N ALA A 54 0.08 14.24 9.26
CA ALA A 54 0.64 14.72 10.52
C ALA A 54 2.18 14.88 10.47
N ALA A 55 2.87 14.06 9.69
CA ALA A 55 4.32 14.18 9.45
C ALA A 55 4.68 15.36 8.52
N GLY A 56 3.69 15.95 7.85
CA GLY A 56 3.83 17.18 7.08
C GLY A 56 4.19 16.97 5.61
N PRO A 57 4.30 18.07 4.84
CA PRO A 57 4.37 18.04 3.36
C PRO A 57 5.55 17.26 2.78
N VAL A 58 6.64 17.15 3.54
CA VAL A 58 7.85 16.42 3.12
C VAL A 58 7.58 14.91 3.07
N ALA A 59 6.80 14.38 4.01
CA ALA A 59 6.47 12.95 4.05
C ALA A 59 5.57 12.55 2.87
N ASP A 60 4.57 13.36 2.55
CA ASP A 60 3.68 13.14 1.39
C ASP A 60 4.48 13.14 0.07
N ALA A 61 5.37 14.13 -0.12
CA ALA A 61 6.22 14.22 -1.31
C ALA A 61 7.17 13.01 -1.46
N MET A 62 7.64 12.44 -0.35
CA MET A 62 8.47 11.24 -0.38
C MET A 62 7.69 9.98 -0.78
N ASP A 63 6.46 9.78 -0.28
CA ASP A 63 5.63 8.60 -0.66
C ASP A 63 5.29 8.63 -2.16
N ASP A 64 4.98 9.81 -2.71
CA ASP A 64 4.75 9.99 -4.14
C ASP A 64 6.00 9.68 -4.97
N ARG A 65 7.17 10.13 -4.51
CA ARG A 65 8.44 9.84 -5.19
C ARG A 65 8.77 8.35 -5.16
N VAL A 66 8.55 7.67 -4.04
CA VAL A 66 8.75 6.23 -3.90
C VAL A 66 7.86 5.48 -4.89
N LYS A 67 6.58 5.83 -4.96
CA LYS A 67 5.63 5.20 -5.87
C LYS A 67 6.01 5.38 -7.34
N GLU A 68 6.50 6.56 -7.71
CA GLU A 68 7.00 6.81 -9.07
C GLU A 68 8.24 5.96 -9.38
N LEU A 69 9.18 5.88 -8.45
CA LEU A 69 10.38 5.04 -8.61
C LEU A 69 10.02 3.55 -8.76
N GLU A 70 9.07 3.05 -7.98
CA GLU A 70 8.59 1.67 -8.13
C GLU A 70 7.94 1.41 -9.49
N ASN A 71 7.18 2.37 -10.03
CA ASN A 71 6.59 2.26 -11.36
C ASN A 71 7.66 2.19 -12.45
N GLN A 72 8.69 3.03 -12.34
CA GLN A 72 9.82 3.05 -13.26
C GLN A 72 10.60 1.74 -13.19
N LEU A 73 10.86 1.21 -11.99
CA LEU A 73 11.52 -0.07 -11.80
C LEU A 73 10.73 -1.20 -12.49
N ARG A 74 9.43 -1.32 -12.21
CA ARG A 74 8.55 -2.32 -12.85
C ARG A 74 8.53 -2.21 -14.38
N ARG A 75 8.64 -0.99 -14.92
CA ARG A 75 8.70 -0.76 -16.37
C ARG A 75 10.02 -1.27 -16.94
N VAL A 76 11.15 -0.88 -16.36
CA VAL A 76 12.49 -1.29 -16.81
C VAL A 76 12.66 -2.81 -16.71
N GLU A 77 12.15 -3.43 -15.65
CA GLU A 77 12.16 -4.89 -15.50
C GLU A 77 11.38 -5.58 -16.62
N ARG A 78 10.20 -5.07 -16.98
CA ARG A 78 9.43 -5.58 -18.11
C ARG A 78 10.16 -5.42 -19.44
N GLU A 79 10.75 -4.26 -19.70
CA GLU A 79 11.53 -4.01 -20.93
C GLU A 79 12.71 -5.00 -21.02
N ARG A 80 13.45 -5.18 -19.93
CA ARG A 80 14.55 -6.16 -19.85
C ARG A 80 14.06 -7.58 -20.12
N ASP A 81 12.92 -7.98 -19.54
CA ASP A 81 12.39 -9.33 -19.70
C ASP A 81 11.89 -9.60 -21.12
N VAL A 82 11.31 -8.58 -21.77
CA VAL A 82 10.96 -8.63 -23.21
C VAL A 82 12.22 -8.83 -24.06
N LEU A 83 13.27 -8.03 -23.81
CA LEU A 83 14.53 -8.14 -24.55
C LEU A 83 15.20 -9.51 -24.36
N LYS A 84 15.19 -10.05 -23.13
CA LYS A 84 15.68 -11.41 -22.85
C LYS A 84 14.92 -12.47 -23.65
N LYS A 85 13.59 -12.38 -23.70
CA LYS A 85 12.75 -13.30 -24.49
C LYS A 85 13.06 -13.19 -25.99
N ALA A 86 13.23 -11.99 -26.51
CA ALA A 86 13.60 -11.77 -27.90
C ALA A 86 14.96 -12.39 -28.24
N LEU A 87 15.98 -12.15 -27.41
CA LEU A 87 17.32 -12.73 -27.58
C LEU A 87 17.29 -14.27 -27.64
N ILE A 88 16.51 -14.91 -26.75
CA ILE A 88 16.34 -16.36 -26.74
C ILE A 88 15.69 -16.86 -28.04
N ILE A 89 14.72 -16.13 -28.58
CA ILE A 89 14.06 -16.49 -29.84
C ILE A 89 15.02 -16.35 -31.02
N PHE A 90 15.73 -15.22 -31.11
CA PHE A 90 16.66 -14.97 -32.22
C PHE A 90 17.87 -15.90 -32.18
N GLY A 91 18.45 -16.18 -31.01
CA GLY A 91 19.60 -17.07 -30.87
C GLY A 91 19.30 -18.57 -30.97
N ARG A 92 18.02 -18.97 -31.17
CA ARG A 92 17.63 -20.36 -31.47
C ARG A 92 17.42 -20.62 -32.97
N ASN A 93 17.43 -19.57 -33.78
CA ASN A 93 17.24 -19.64 -35.24
C ASN A 93 18.57 -19.54 -36.02
N GLU A 94 19.71 -19.61 -35.32
CA GLU A 94 21.06 -19.84 -35.85
C GLU A 94 21.53 -21.23 -35.46
#